data_AF-A0A6G4RGP1-F1
#
_entry.id   AF-A0A6G4RGP1-F1
#
_cell.length_a   1.000
_cell.length_b   1.000
_cell.length_c   1.000
_cell.angle_alpha   90.00
_cell.angle_beta   90.00
_cell.angle_gamma   90.00
#
_symmetry.space_group_name_H-M   'P 1'
#
loop_
_entity.id
_entity.type
_entity.pdbx_description
1 polymer ?
#
loop_
_entity_poly.entity_id
_entity_poly.type
_entity_poly.pdbx_seq_one_letter_code
_entity_poly.pdbx_strand_id
1 'polypeptide(L)'
;MGEEKTRVDFNAPKSLVERADSVVEVLDISRTRLLTDALEDELEELANDEEFRRRLSDAYYDDHVDYDTVEAILGREEAMRIKFLRESIDRTPPEPHLEDGISSNDVFYDGEVPDWGESQSSDEDDDGVHV
;
A
#
# COMPACT_ATOMS: atom_id res chain seq x y z
N MET A 1 -8.27 -32.06 -0.88
CA MET A 1 -7.20 -32.53 0.02
C MET A 1 -7.15 -31.52 1.14
N GLY A 2 -7.29 -31.94 2.40
CA GLY A 2 -7.23 -30.99 3.52
C GLY A 2 -5.83 -30.43 3.65
N GLU A 3 -5.70 -29.14 3.94
CA GLU A 3 -4.41 -28.51 4.23
C GLU A 3 -3.63 -29.29 5.29
N GLU A 4 -2.31 -29.42 5.08
CA GLU A 4 -1.41 -30.00 6.07
C GLU A 4 -1.40 -29.12 7.33
N LYS A 5 -1.69 -29.73 8.47
CA LYS A 5 -1.76 -29.03 9.76
C LYS A 5 -0.47 -29.24 10.54
N THR A 6 0.18 -28.14 10.89
CA THR A 6 1.34 -28.14 11.79
C THR A 6 0.88 -27.89 13.22
N ARG A 7 1.34 -28.72 14.17
CA ARG A 7 1.07 -28.49 15.59
C ARG A 7 2.06 -27.47 16.14
N VAL A 8 1.53 -26.44 16.80
CA VAL A 8 2.31 -25.36 17.43
C VAL A 8 1.88 -25.24 18.89
N ASP A 9 2.85 -25.12 19.79
CA ASP A 9 2.62 -24.89 21.22
C ASP A 9 3.08 -23.46 21.56
N PHE A 10 2.22 -22.69 22.25
CA PHE A 10 2.49 -21.31 22.63
C PHE A 10 2.21 -21.07 24.12
N ASN A 11 2.93 -20.13 24.71
CA ASN A 11 2.67 -19.67 26.07
C ASN A 11 1.84 -18.38 26.02
N ALA A 12 0.74 -18.36 26.75
CA ALA A 12 -0.13 -17.19 26.84
C ALA A 12 -0.43 -16.84 28.30
N PRO A 13 -0.70 -15.56 28.62
CA PRO A 13 -1.17 -15.17 29.94
C PRO A 13 -2.45 -15.94 30.30
N LYS A 14 -2.53 -16.45 31.54
CA LYS A 14 -3.68 -17.24 32.00
C LYS A 14 -5.01 -16.51 31.78
N SER A 15 -5.05 -15.21 32.06
CA SER A 15 -6.24 -14.37 31.88
C SER A 15 -6.72 -14.29 30.43
N LEU A 16 -5.80 -14.35 29.45
CA LEU A 16 -6.14 -14.35 28.04
C LEU A 16 -6.80 -15.68 27.64
N VAL A 17 -6.25 -16.79 28.13
CA VAL A 17 -6.79 -18.14 27.88
C VAL A 17 -8.19 -18.27 28.48
N GLU A 18 -8.39 -17.83 29.72
CA GLU A 18 -9.71 -17.86 30.39
C GLU A 18 -10.76 -17.04 29.63
N ARG A 19 -10.36 -15.89 29.08
CA ARG A 19 -11.25 -15.05 28.26
C ARG A 19 -11.59 -15.71 26.92
N ALA A 20 -10.59 -16.30 26.25
CA ALA A 20 -10.83 -17.06 25.01
C ALA A 20 -11.77 -18.25 25.27
N ASP A 21 -11.61 -18.94 26.39
CA ASP A 21 -12.48 -20.06 26.79
C ASP A 21 -13.94 -19.62 26.98
N SER A 22 -14.15 -18.46 27.59
CA SER A 22 -15.49 -17.89 27.73
C SER A 22 -16.11 -17.56 26.36
N VAL A 23 -15.32 -17.07 25.41
CA VAL A 23 -15.78 -16.72 24.06
C VAL A 23 -16.16 -17.98 23.26
N VAL A 24 -15.33 -19.02 23.31
CA VAL A 24 -15.62 -20.25 22.56
C VAL A 24 -16.85 -20.99 23.09
N GLU A 25 -17.14 -20.92 24.39
CA GLU A 25 -18.38 -21.44 24.97
C GLU A 25 -19.61 -20.69 24.46
N VAL A 26 -19.53 -19.35 24.38
CA VAL A 26 -20.64 -18.52 23.89
C VAL A 26 -20.90 -18.72 22.40
N LEU A 27 -19.84 -18.89 21.61
CA LEU A 27 -19.91 -19.05 20.16
C LEU A 27 -20.10 -20.49 19.69
N ASP A 28 -20.04 -21.47 20.61
CA ASP A 28 -20.08 -22.92 20.32
C ASP A 28 -19.05 -23.36 19.26
N ILE A 29 -17.83 -22.82 19.36
CA ILE A 29 -16.71 -23.15 18.44
C ILE A 29 -15.54 -23.80 19.19
N SER A 30 -14.62 -24.40 18.45
CA SER A 30 -13.37 -24.90 19.04
C SER A 30 -12.36 -23.77 19.26
N ARG A 31 -11.49 -23.89 20.28
CA ARG A 31 -10.38 -22.96 20.51
C ARG A 31 -9.44 -22.86 19.30
N THR A 32 -9.20 -23.97 18.61
CA THR A 32 -8.43 -23.98 17.36
C THR A 32 -9.07 -23.08 16.31
N ARG A 33 -10.40 -23.18 16.13
CA ARG A 33 -11.11 -22.33 15.18
C ARG A 33 -10.99 -20.85 15.53
N LEU A 34 -11.24 -20.48 16.79
CA LEU A 34 -11.10 -19.08 17.23
C LEU A 34 -9.70 -18.53 16.93
N LEU A 35 -8.65 -19.31 17.19
CA LEU A 35 -7.27 -18.90 16.96
C LEU A 35 -6.89 -18.85 15.47
N THR A 36 -7.41 -19.78 14.67
CA THR A 36 -7.20 -19.77 13.22
C THR A 36 -7.88 -18.56 12.61
N ASP A 37 -9.18 -18.35 12.87
CA ASP A 37 -9.94 -17.23 12.35
C ASP A 37 -9.27 -15.89 12.76
N ALA A 38 -8.88 -15.72 14.03
CA ALA A 38 -8.21 -14.51 14.49
C ALA A 38 -6.82 -14.28 13.87
N LEU A 39 -6.08 -15.34 13.55
CA LEU A 39 -4.79 -15.22 12.88
C LEU A 39 -4.96 -14.87 11.41
N GLU A 40 -5.96 -15.45 10.74
CA GLU A 40 -6.30 -15.11 9.35
C GLU A 40 -6.72 -13.64 9.23
N ASP A 41 -7.58 -13.16 10.14
CA ASP A 41 -8.01 -11.76 10.20
C ASP A 41 -6.81 -10.81 10.43
N GLU A 42 -5.93 -11.12 11.38
CA GLU A 42 -4.73 -10.31 11.65
C GLU A 42 -3.78 -10.26 10.43
N LEU A 43 -3.59 -11.39 9.75
CA LEU A 43 -2.75 -11.45 8.55
C LEU A 43 -3.37 -10.66 7.40
N GLU A 44 -4.70 -10.71 7.23
CA GLU A 44 -5.40 -9.90 6.23
C GLU A 44 -5.31 -8.40 6.55
N GLU A 45 -5.42 -8.01 7.83
CA GLU A 45 -5.27 -6.62 8.26
C GLU A 45 -3.85 -6.11 7.99
N LEU A 46 -2.82 -6.85 8.40
CA LEU A 46 -1.42 -6.53 8.12
C LEU A 46 -1.15 -6.48 6.61
N ALA A 47 -1.73 -7.40 5.84
CA ALA A 47 -1.59 -7.41 4.40
C ALA A 47 -2.24 -6.19 3.74
N ASN A 48 -3.17 -5.49 4.42
CA ASN A 48 -3.80 -4.24 3.97
C ASN A 48 -3.21 -2.97 4.58
N ASP A 49 -2.36 -3.09 5.59
CA ASP A 49 -1.68 -1.97 6.22
C ASP A 49 -0.55 -1.41 5.34
N GLU A 50 -0.63 -0.11 5.02
CA GLU A 50 0.31 0.55 4.12
C GLU A 50 1.71 0.68 4.75
N GLU A 51 1.80 0.89 6.06
CA GLU A 51 3.08 0.99 6.77
C GLU A 51 3.82 -0.35 6.75
N PHE A 52 3.10 -1.44 7.01
CA PHE A 52 3.62 -2.79 6.95
C PHE A 52 4.05 -3.17 5.52
N ARG A 53 3.23 -2.90 4.51
CA ARG A 53 3.59 -3.11 3.09
C ARG A 53 4.86 -2.38 2.71
N ARG A 54 5.02 -1.14 3.17
CA ARG A 54 6.23 -0.34 2.93
C ARG A 54 7.45 -0.97 3.58
N ARG A 55 7.37 -1.33 4.87
CA ARG A 55 8.47 -2.02 5.57
C ARG A 55 8.85 -3.33 4.92
N LEU A 56 7.87 -4.11 4.45
CA LEU A 56 8.10 -5.37 3.77
C LEU A 56 8.78 -5.16 2.41
N SER A 57 8.37 -4.12 1.68
CA SER A 57 9.01 -3.74 0.42
C SER A 57 10.46 -3.29 0.62
N ASP A 58 10.71 -2.44 1.61
CA ASP A 58 12.06 -1.98 1.98
C ASP A 58 12.95 -3.19 2.32
N ALA A 59 12.46 -4.11 3.17
CA ALA A 59 13.18 -5.33 3.50
C ALA A 59 13.45 -6.24 2.28
N TYR A 60 12.55 -6.27 1.29
CA TYR A 60 12.77 -7.01 0.04
C TYR A 60 13.83 -6.36 -0.85
N TYR A 61 13.87 -5.03 -0.92
CA TYR A 61 14.89 -4.31 -1.68
C TYR A 61 16.27 -4.38 -1.04
N ASP A 62 16.33 -4.48 0.29
CA ASP A 62 17.58 -4.69 1.06
C ASP A 62 18.02 -6.18 1.13
N ASP A 63 17.38 -7.08 0.36
CA ASP A 63 17.66 -8.54 0.35
C ASP A 63 17.54 -9.22 1.73
N HIS A 64 16.74 -8.66 2.65
CA HIS A 64 16.46 -9.24 3.96
C HIS A 64 15.33 -10.29 3.94
N VAL A 65 14.47 -10.25 2.93
CA VAL A 65 13.37 -11.21 2.72
C VAL A 65 13.28 -11.61 1.26
N ASP A 66 13.04 -12.90 1.02
CA ASP A 66 12.86 -13.45 -0.33
C ASP A 66 11.46 -13.19 -0.89
N TYR A 67 11.33 -13.28 -2.21
CA TYR A 67 10.06 -13.13 -2.93
C TYR A 67 8.97 -14.07 -2.40
N ASP A 68 9.32 -15.33 -2.10
CA ASP A 68 8.35 -16.32 -1.59
C ASP A 68 7.73 -15.88 -0.25
N THR A 69 8.49 -15.14 0.58
CA THR A 69 7.99 -14.58 1.85
C THR A 69 7.02 -13.44 1.59
N VAL A 70 7.35 -12.55 0.64
CA VAL A 70 6.45 -11.44 0.25
C VAL A 70 5.16 -11.99 -0.36
N GLU A 71 5.26 -13.01 -1.20
CA GLU A 71 4.10 -13.68 -1.83
C GLU A 71 3.22 -14.39 -0.82
N ALA A 72 3.79 -15.02 0.21
CA ALA A 72 3.03 -15.66 1.27
C ALA A 72 2.23 -14.66 2.12
N ILE A 73 2.73 -13.43 2.28
CA ILE A 73 2.14 -12.41 3.16
C ILE A 73 1.17 -11.50 2.39
N LEU A 74 1.57 -10.95 1.24
CA LEU A 74 0.77 -9.99 0.47
C LEU A 74 0.00 -10.63 -0.69
N GLY A 75 0.21 -11.92 -0.94
CA GLY A 75 -0.31 -12.60 -2.11
C GLY A 75 0.50 -12.32 -3.37
N ARG A 76 0.18 -13.09 -4.42
CA ARG A 76 0.93 -13.09 -5.69
C ARG A 76 0.94 -11.76 -6.42
N GLU A 77 -0.18 -11.04 -6.41
CA GLU A 77 -0.33 -9.81 -7.19
C GLU A 77 0.60 -8.71 -6.67
N GLU A 78 0.55 -8.45 -5.36
CA GLU A 78 1.35 -7.39 -4.76
C GLU A 78 2.84 -7.78 -4.71
N ALA A 79 3.16 -9.06 -4.49
CA ALA A 79 4.54 -9.55 -4.61
C ALA A 79 5.11 -9.34 -6.01
N MET A 80 4.32 -9.61 -7.07
CA MET A 80 4.72 -9.31 -8.44
C MET A 80 4.97 -7.81 -8.65
N ARG A 81 4.10 -6.94 -8.11
CA ARG A 81 4.26 -5.49 -8.20
C ARG A 81 5.58 -5.03 -7.58
N ILE A 82 5.91 -5.51 -6.37
CA ILE A 82 7.18 -5.22 -5.69
C ILE A 82 8.37 -5.71 -6.51
N LYS A 83 8.29 -6.94 -7.06
CA LYS A 83 9.34 -7.51 -7.93
C LYS A 83 9.57 -6.68 -9.20
N PHE A 84 8.50 -6.29 -9.90
CA PHE A 84 8.60 -5.44 -11.09
C PHE A 84 9.20 -4.07 -10.76
N LEU A 85 8.84 -3.50 -9.60
CA LEU A 85 9.38 -2.23 -9.15
C LEU A 85 10.89 -2.35 -8.88
N ARG A 86 11.35 -3.41 -8.21
CA ARG A 86 12.79 -3.70 -8.05
C ARG A 86 13.51 -3.76 -9.40
N GLU A 87 12.98 -4.54 -10.34
CA GLU A 87 13.57 -4.68 -11.69
C GLU A 87 13.64 -3.33 -12.42
N SER A 88 12.65 -2.46 -12.22
CA SER A 88 12.64 -1.11 -12.80
C SER A 88 13.66 -0.16 -12.15
N ILE A 89 13.90 -0.28 -10.83
CA ILE A 89 14.89 0.50 -10.08
C ILE A 89 16.30 0.06 -10.46
N ASP A 90 16.53 -1.26 -10.57
CA ASP A 90 17.83 -1.83 -10.93
C ASP A 90 18.17 -1.63 -12.41
N ARG A 91 17.17 -1.32 -13.24
CA ARG A 91 17.39 -1.01 -14.65
C ARG A 91 18.10 0.33 -14.79
N THR A 92 19.26 0.32 -15.45
CA THR A 92 19.91 1.55 -15.91
C THR A 92 18.94 2.34 -16.79
N PRO A 93 18.64 3.62 -16.48
CA PRO A 93 17.76 4.44 -17.30
C PRO A 93 18.24 4.45 -18.75
N PRO A 94 17.35 4.30 -19.75
CA PRO A 94 17.75 4.44 -21.14
C PRO A 94 18.33 5.85 -21.35
N GLU A 95 19.45 5.94 -22.07
CA GLU A 95 19.98 7.24 -22.46
C GLU A 95 18.93 7.96 -23.33
N PRO A 96 18.62 9.24 -23.05
CA PRO A 96 17.66 9.98 -23.84
C PRO A 96 18.20 10.15 -25.27
N HIS A 97 17.55 9.48 -26.22
CA HIS A 97 17.79 9.70 -27.65
C HIS A 97 17.01 10.92 -28.10
N LEU A 98 17.73 12.03 -28.27
CA LEU A 98 17.18 13.27 -28.79
C LEU A 98 17.23 13.20 -30.32
N GLU A 99 16.06 13.04 -30.96
CA GLU A 99 15.94 13.25 -32.40
C GLU A 99 16.04 14.75 -32.69
N ASP A 100 17.17 15.13 -33.26
CA ASP A 100 17.60 16.50 -33.53
C ASP A 100 17.84 17.33 -32.26
N GLY A 101 18.94 18.09 -32.27
CA GLY A 101 19.41 18.84 -31.10
C GLY A 101 18.28 19.63 -30.43
N ILE A 102 18.11 19.42 -29.12
CA ILE A 102 17.11 20.08 -28.28
C ILE A 102 16.97 21.54 -28.72
N SER A 103 15.75 21.95 -29.10
CA SER A 103 15.44 23.35 -29.33
C SER A 103 15.94 24.17 -28.15
N SER A 104 16.68 25.26 -28.40
CA SER A 104 17.22 26.09 -27.32
C SER A 104 16.13 26.45 -26.31
N ASN A 105 16.52 26.59 -25.05
CA ASN A 105 15.62 26.93 -23.94
C ASN A 105 14.68 28.09 -24.32
N ASP A 106 15.20 29.11 -25.00
CA ASP A 106 14.46 30.26 -25.49
C ASP A 106 13.33 29.91 -26.47
N VAL A 107 13.50 28.90 -27.32
CA VAL A 107 12.45 28.46 -28.27
C VAL A 107 11.37 27.63 -27.56
N PHE A 108 11.76 26.85 -26.55
CA PHE A 108 10.82 26.03 -25.77
C PHE A 108 9.99 26.87 -24.77
N TYR A 109 10.61 27.89 -24.19
CA TYR A 109 10.00 28.80 -23.20
C TYR A 109 9.58 30.17 -23.80
N ASP A 110 9.45 30.28 -25.13
CA ASP A 110 8.99 31.51 -25.83
C ASP A 110 7.49 31.82 -25.61
N GLY A 111 6.76 30.93 -24.95
CA GLY A 111 5.36 31.16 -24.61
C GLY A 111 5.22 32.15 -23.46
N GLU A 112 4.27 33.09 -23.58
CA GLU A 112 3.81 33.88 -22.43
C GLU A 112 3.42 32.92 -21.30
N VAL A 113 4.09 33.03 -20.16
CA VAL A 113 3.73 32.25 -18.96
C VAL A 113 2.30 32.64 -18.60
N PRO A 114 1.33 31.70 -18.64
CA PRO A 114 -0.03 32.04 -18.27
C PRO A 114 -0.02 32.53 -16.82
N ASP A 115 -0.42 33.78 -16.63
CA ASP A 115 -0.74 34.29 -15.31
C ASP A 115 -2.00 33.57 -14.87
N TRP A 116 -1.85 32.59 -13.97
CA TRP A 116 -2.97 31.92 -13.32
C TRP A 116 -3.57 32.88 -12.27
N GLY A 117 -4.02 34.05 -12.73
CA GLY A 117 -4.80 34.99 -11.96
C GLY A 117 -6.15 34.36 -11.63
N GLU A 118 -6.49 34.39 -10.35
CA GLU A 118 -7.74 33.89 -9.79
C GLU A 118 -8.92 34.32 -10.66
N SER A 119 -9.70 33.33 -11.10
CA SER A 119 -10.87 33.53 -11.94
C SER A 119 -11.74 34.62 -11.33
N GLN A 120 -12.00 35.68 -12.11
CA GLN A 120 -12.94 36.74 -11.74
C GLN A 120 -14.29 36.10 -11.39
N SER A 121 -14.60 36.03 -10.10
CA SER A 121 -15.95 35.87 -9.60
C SER A 121 -16.71 37.16 -9.96
N SER A 122 -17.55 37.07 -10.98
CA SER A 122 -18.51 38.12 -11.33
C SER A 122 -19.57 38.21 -10.22
N ASP A 123 -19.37 39.08 -9.24
CA ASP A 123 -20.48 39.65 -8.46
C ASP A 123 -20.93 40.91 -9.21
N GLU A 124 -22.02 40.77 -9.97
CA GLU A 124 -22.77 41.89 -10.54
C GLU A 124 -23.62 42.52 -9.43
N ASP A 125 -23.08 43.54 -8.76
CA ASP A 125 -23.87 44.40 -7.88
C ASP A 125 -24.59 45.50 -8.69
N ASP A 126 -25.91 45.46 -8.55
CA ASP A 126 -26.97 46.31 -9.09
C ASP A 126 -26.84 47.79 -8.67
N ASP A 127 -26.58 48.68 -9.64
CA ASP A 127 -26.58 50.14 -9.42
C ASP A 127 -27.97 50.74 -9.69
N GLY A 128 -28.80 50.77 -8.64
CA GLY A 128 -30.06 51.51 -8.59
C GLY A 128 -29.86 52.93 -8.03
N VAL A 129 -29.66 53.90 -8.94
CA VAL A 129 -29.58 55.35 -8.68
C VAL A 129 -30.72 55.89 -7.79
N HIS A 130 -30.37 56.73 -6.82
CA HIS A 130 -31.30 57.69 -6.22
C HIS A 130 -30.70 59.10 -6.17
N VAL A 131 -31.21 59.99 -7.03
CA VAL A 131 -31.44 61.42 -6.76
C VAL A 131 -32.79 61.80 -7.35
#